data_AF-A0A9C7PPH9-F1
#
_entry.id   AF-A0A9C7PPH9-F1
#
_cell.length_a   1.000
_cell.length_b   1.000
_cell.length_c   1.000
_cell.angle_alpha   90.00
_cell.angle_beta   90.00
_cell.angle_gamma   90.00
#
_symmetry.space_group_name_H-M   'P 1'
#
loop_
_entity.id
_entity.type
_entity.pdbx_description
1 polymer ?
#
loop_
_entity_poly.entity_id
_entity_poly.type
_entity_poly.pdbx_seq_one_letter_code
_entity_poly.pdbx_strand_id
1 'polypeptide(L)'
;MGVDCHFLLEDRTGIQDSNYQHNGNVFLDLLHGASLEHHPGGTDMEAVMALQLRAFGPGEAPLYDTWGRFQPKPGALGYVNAALELVTRQMIRISELTR
;
A
#
# COMPACT_ATOMS: atom_id res chain seq x y z
N MET A 1 13.17 1.38 6.90
CA MET A 1 13.64 2.48 6.04
C MET A 1 13.77 3.81 6.78
N GLY A 2 13.24 3.94 8.02
CA GLY A 2 13.39 5.19 8.79
C GLY A 2 12.70 6.38 8.13
N VAL A 3 11.68 6.11 7.31
CA VAL A 3 10.86 7.11 6.62
C VAL A 3 9.55 7.23 7.37
N ASP A 4 9.05 8.46 7.50
CA ASP A 4 7.73 8.71 8.06
C ASP A 4 6.66 8.20 7.09
N CYS A 5 5.62 7.58 7.65
CA CYS A 5 4.48 7.05 6.89
C CYS A 5 3.19 7.72 7.36
N HIS A 6 2.39 8.18 6.40
CA HIS A 6 1.09 8.78 6.65
C HIS A 6 0.03 8.11 5.77
N PHE A 7 -1.03 7.59 6.38
CA PHE A 7 -2.12 6.90 5.70
C PHE A 7 -3.38 7.75 5.65
N LEU A 8 -3.92 7.89 4.44
CA LEU A 8 -5.24 8.45 4.18
C LEU A 8 -6.22 7.27 4.04
N LEU A 9 -7.10 7.09 5.02
CA LEU A 9 -8.02 5.95 5.11
C LEU A 9 -9.45 6.36 4.78
N GLU A 10 -10.09 5.66 3.86
CA GLU A 10 -11.50 5.86 3.51
C GLU A 10 -12.40 4.87 4.27
N ASP A 11 -13.42 5.35 4.97
CA ASP A 11 -14.46 4.49 5.56
C ASP A 11 -15.43 3.97 4.49
N ARG A 12 -14.99 2.94 3.75
CA ARG A 12 -15.77 2.29 2.69
C ARG A 12 -16.89 1.38 3.20
N THR A 13 -16.80 0.94 4.44
CA THR A 13 -17.67 -0.12 4.97
C THR A 13 -18.76 0.39 5.88
N GLY A 14 -18.57 1.57 6.48
CA GLY A 14 -19.47 2.14 7.48
C GLY A 14 -19.51 1.34 8.78
N ILE A 15 -18.63 0.35 8.97
CA ILE A 15 -18.60 -0.50 10.16
C ILE A 15 -18.10 0.34 11.34
N GLN A 16 -18.95 0.46 12.37
CA GLN A 16 -18.67 1.22 13.59
C GLN A 16 -18.10 0.35 14.73
N ASP A 17 -17.76 -0.90 14.43
CA ASP A 17 -17.14 -1.79 15.42
C ASP A 17 -15.70 -1.32 15.72
N SER A 18 -15.39 -1.16 17.01
CA SER A 18 -14.09 -0.65 17.45
C SER A 18 -12.94 -1.57 17.06
N ASN A 19 -13.12 -2.90 17.02
CA ASN A 19 -12.07 -3.81 16.60
C ASN A 19 -11.82 -3.69 15.11
N TYR A 20 -12.86 -3.45 14.31
CA TYR A 20 -12.69 -3.20 12.88
C TYR A 20 -11.93 -1.91 12.62
N GLN A 21 -12.25 -0.83 13.33
CA GLN A 21 -11.67 0.49 13.10
C GLN A 21 -10.26 0.68 13.67
N HIS A 22 -9.91 0.00 14.76
CA HIS A 22 -8.70 0.29 15.53
C HIS A 22 -7.76 -0.90 15.76
N ASN A 23 -8.11 -2.11 15.30
CA ASN A 23 -7.29 -3.30 15.47
C ASN A 23 -6.74 -3.81 14.12
N GLY A 24 -6.05 -4.96 14.13
CA GLY A 24 -5.49 -5.57 12.93
C GLY A 24 -4.45 -4.68 12.28
N ASN A 25 -4.56 -4.46 10.97
CA ASN A 25 -3.58 -3.68 10.21
C ASN A 25 -3.48 -2.23 10.71
N VAL A 26 -4.60 -1.61 11.10
CA VAL A 26 -4.60 -0.23 11.61
C VAL A 26 -3.75 -0.13 12.88
N PHE A 27 -3.89 -1.10 13.78
CA PHE A 27 -3.07 -1.16 14.99
C PHE A 27 -1.60 -1.40 14.67
N LEU A 28 -1.30 -2.28 13.69
CA LEU A 28 0.06 -2.52 13.26
C LEU A 28 0.70 -1.27 12.65
N ASP A 29 -0.03 -0.50 11.85
CA ASP A 29 0.47 0.75 11.26
C ASP A 29 0.87 1.75 12.36
N LEU A 30 0.01 1.93 13.35
CA LEU A 30 0.28 2.78 14.52
C LEU A 30 1.47 2.27 15.34
N LEU A 31 1.60 0.96 15.54
CA LEU A 31 2.71 0.36 16.27
C LEU A 31 4.06 0.63 15.59
N HIS A 32 4.07 0.71 14.26
CA HIS A 32 5.27 1.08 13.48
C HIS A 32 5.48 2.59 13.36
N GLY A 33 4.68 3.41 14.07
CA GLY A 33 4.82 4.85 14.13
C GLY A 33 4.21 5.60 12.96
N ALA A 34 3.34 4.97 12.17
CA ALA A 34 2.61 5.66 11.11
C ALA A 34 1.53 6.58 11.71
N SER A 35 1.19 7.63 10.97
CA SER A 35 0.06 8.52 11.28
C SER A 35 -1.12 8.24 10.35
N LEU A 36 -2.34 8.49 10.83
CA LEU A 36 -3.58 8.16 10.13
C LEU A 36 -4.47 9.41 10.01
N GLU A 37 -5.15 9.54 8.88
CA GLU A 37 -6.25 10.47 8.64
C GLU A 37 -7.44 9.70 8.06
N HIS A 38 -8.65 9.95 8.57
CA HIS A 38 -9.86 9.26 8.12
C HIS A 38 -10.74 10.18 7.28
N HIS A 39 -11.23 9.64 6.17
CA HIS A 39 -12.17 10.29 5.26
C HIS A 39 -13.48 9.48 5.16
N PRO A 40 -14.63 10.15 5.01
CA PRO A 40 -15.90 9.48 4.76
C PRO A 40 -15.86 8.60 3.51
N GLY A 41 -16.67 7.54 3.47
CA GLY A 41 -16.87 6.75 2.26
C GLY A 41 -17.42 7.58 1.09
N GLY A 42 -16.91 7.31 -0.11
CA GLY A 42 -17.20 8.06 -1.34
C GLY A 42 -16.33 9.30 -1.52
N THR A 43 -15.31 9.50 -0.68
CA THR A 43 -14.36 10.62 -0.84
C THR A 43 -13.46 10.38 -2.05
N ASP A 44 -13.22 11.44 -2.82
CA ASP A 44 -12.21 11.41 -3.89
C ASP A 44 -10.80 11.40 -3.27
N MET A 45 -10.31 10.21 -2.94
CA MET A 45 -9.00 10.01 -2.32
C MET A 45 -7.85 10.40 -3.24
N GLU A 46 -8.04 10.45 -4.56
CA GLU A 46 -7.01 10.95 -5.46
C GLU A 46 -6.86 12.47 -5.32
N ALA A 47 -7.98 13.19 -5.22
CA ALA A 47 -7.97 14.62 -4.94
C ALA A 47 -7.41 14.95 -3.55
N VAL A 48 -7.76 14.16 -2.53
CA VAL A 48 -7.20 14.31 -1.16
C VAL A 48 -5.69 14.09 -1.18
N MET A 49 -5.21 13.00 -1.79
CA MET A 49 -3.77 12.74 -1.93
C MET A 49 -3.08 13.90 -2.66
N ALA A 50 -3.65 14.37 -3.77
CA ALA A 50 -3.08 15.51 -4.51
C ALA A 50 -3.01 16.79 -3.67
N LEU A 51 -3.99 17.03 -2.79
CA LEU A 51 -3.96 18.16 -1.85
C LEU A 51 -2.86 17.97 -0.81
N GLN A 52 -2.72 16.78 -0.23
CA GLN A 52 -1.67 16.47 0.74
C GLN A 52 -0.28 16.66 0.15
N LEU A 53 -0.08 16.22 -1.10
CA LEU A 53 1.18 16.40 -1.82
C LEU A 53 1.55 17.88 -2.07
N ARG A 54 0.57 18.79 -2.12
CA ARG A 54 0.85 20.24 -2.28
C ARG A 54 1.42 20.90 -1.03
N ALA A 55 1.27 20.27 0.14
CA ALA A 55 1.84 20.79 1.38
C ALA A 55 3.37 20.66 1.42
N PHE A 56 3.94 19.80 0.58
CA PHE A 56 5.38 19.60 0.46
C PHE A 56 6.04 20.74 -0.33
N GLY A 57 7.23 21.13 0.11
CA GLY A 57 7.99 22.21 -0.51
C GLY A 57 8.55 21.86 -1.90
N PRO A 58 9.07 22.84 -2.65
CA PRO A 58 9.77 22.58 -3.90
C PRO A 58 10.97 21.65 -3.65
N GLY A 59 11.01 20.50 -4.33
CA GLY A 59 12.07 19.49 -4.17
C GLY A 59 11.77 18.38 -3.15
N GLU A 60 10.68 18.52 -2.37
CA GLU A 60 10.15 17.46 -1.54
C GLU A 60 9.15 16.63 -2.36
N ALA A 61 9.62 15.50 -2.90
CA ALA A 61 8.79 14.56 -3.64
C ALA A 61 8.60 13.28 -2.80
N PRO A 62 7.59 13.22 -1.92
CA PRO A 62 7.32 12.02 -1.14
C PRO A 62 6.92 10.86 -2.07
N LEU A 63 7.30 9.66 -1.67
CA LEU A 63 6.77 8.43 -2.26
C LEU A 63 5.32 8.27 -1.81
N TYR A 64 4.42 7.94 -2.74
CA TYR A 64 3.01 7.78 -2.40
C TYR A 64 2.38 6.63 -3.19
N ASP A 65 1.32 6.08 -2.63
CA ASP A 65 0.51 5.05 -3.26
C ASP A 65 -0.96 5.47 -3.24
N THR A 66 -1.63 5.29 -4.37
CA THR A 66 -3.09 5.43 -4.46
C THR A 66 -3.68 4.09 -4.87
N TRP A 67 -4.43 3.46 -3.97
CA TRP A 67 -5.16 2.22 -4.26
C TRP A 67 -4.28 1.06 -4.76
N GLY A 68 -3.10 0.87 -4.17
CA GLY A 68 -2.11 -0.13 -4.58
C GLY A 68 -1.28 0.28 -5.81
N ARG A 69 -1.37 1.54 -6.24
CA ARG A 69 -0.58 2.08 -7.35
C ARG A 69 0.48 3.03 -6.83
N PHE A 70 1.65 2.45 -6.55
CA PHE A 70 2.83 3.17 -6.11
C PHE A 70 3.38 4.13 -7.16
N GLN A 71 3.87 5.30 -6.71
CA GLN A 71 4.42 6.36 -7.54
C GLN A 71 5.81 6.81 -7.03
N PRO A 72 6.80 7.02 -7.93
CA PRO A 72 6.77 6.75 -9.38
C PRO A 72 6.59 5.24 -9.71
N LYS A 73 6.40 4.85 -10.98
CA LYS A 73 5.70 3.60 -11.39
C LYS A 73 6.49 2.26 -11.57
N PRO A 74 7.43 1.77 -10.74
CA PRO A 74 7.90 0.39 -10.88
C PRO A 74 7.00 -0.64 -10.17
N GLY A 75 5.95 -0.23 -9.45
CA GLY A 75 5.20 -1.10 -8.52
C GLY A 75 4.73 -2.44 -9.10
N ALA A 76 4.26 -2.47 -10.35
CA ALA A 76 3.78 -3.70 -10.99
C ALA A 76 4.89 -4.69 -11.42
N LEU A 77 6.16 -4.25 -11.48
CA LEU A 77 7.29 -5.11 -11.88
C LEU A 77 7.52 -6.24 -10.87
N GLY A 78 7.13 -6.06 -9.61
CA GLY A 78 7.18 -7.14 -8.61
C GLY A 78 6.34 -8.36 -9.02
N TYR A 79 5.17 -8.14 -9.64
CA TYR A 79 4.34 -9.24 -10.16
C TYR A 79 4.96 -9.91 -11.39
N VAL A 80 5.72 -9.18 -12.21
CA VAL A 80 6.48 -9.78 -13.32
C VAL A 80 7.53 -10.74 -12.78
N ASN A 81 8.27 -10.33 -11.75
CA ASN A 81 9.24 -11.20 -11.09
C ASN A 81 8.56 -12.41 -10.43
N ALA A 82 7.44 -12.21 -9.74
CA ALA A 82 6.68 -13.30 -9.14
C ALA A 82 6.22 -14.34 -10.19
N ALA A 83 5.81 -13.90 -11.38
CA ALA A 83 5.46 -14.81 -12.48
C ALA A 83 6.66 -15.61 -12.97
N LEU A 84 7.83 -14.97 -13.10
CA LEU A 84 9.08 -15.66 -13.44
C LEU A 84 9.44 -16.71 -12.38
N GLU A 85 9.33 -16.37 -11.09
CA GLU A 85 9.59 -17.32 -9.99
C GLU A 85 8.68 -18.54 -10.06
N LEU A 86 7.39 -18.38 -10.38
CA LEU A 86 6.46 -19.49 -10.51
C LEU A 86 6.86 -20.44 -11.65
N VAL A 87 7.24 -19.89 -12.81
CA VAL A 87 7.72 -20.67 -13.96
C VAL A 87 9.00 -21.42 -13.61
N THR A 88 9.97 -20.73 -12.98
CA THR A 88 11.23 -21.35 -12.55
C THR A 88 10.99 -22.47 -11.54
N ARG A 89 10.12 -22.28 -10.53
CA ARG A 89 9.77 -23.32 -9.56
C ARG A 89 9.14 -24.54 -10.24
N GLN A 90 8.26 -24.33 -11.22
CA GLN A 90 7.63 -25.43 -11.96
C GLN A 90 8.66 -26.21 -12.81
N MET A 91 9.59 -25.51 -13.47
CA MET A 91 10.67 -26.14 -14.23
C MET A 91 11.59 -26.99 -13.34
N ILE A 92 11.98 -26.48 -12.17
CA ILE A 92 12.78 -27.23 -11.19
C ILE A 92 12.03 -28.48 -10.75
N ARG A 93 10.75 -28.36 -10.38
CA ARG A 93 9.93 -29.49 -9.95
C ARG A 93 9.78 -30.57 -11.02
N ILE A 94 9.62 -30.19 -12.29
CA ILE A 94 9.58 -31.15 -13.40
C ILE A 94 10.92 -31.89 -13.51
N SER A 95 12.04 -31.17 -13.41
CA SER A 95 13.37 -31.78 -13.49
C SER A 95 13.64 -32.80 -12.37
N GLU A 96 13.12 -32.55 -11.16
CA GLU A 96 13.19 -33.46 -10.02
C GLU A 96 12.32 -34.71 -10.20
N LEU A 97 11.16 -34.59 -10.85
CA LEU A 97 10.24 -35.71 -11.11
C LEU A 97 10.69 -36.62 -12.27
N THR A 98 11.57 -36.11 -13.14
CA THR A 98 12.12 -36.85 -14.29
C THR A 98 13.49 -37.50 -14.03
N ARG A 99 14.01 -37.40 -12.79
CA ARG A 99 15.19 -38.13 -12.30
C ARG A 99 14.76 -39.36 -11.51
#